data_AF-A0A920BP97-F1
#
_entry.id   AF-A0A920BP97-F1
#
_cell.length_a   1.000
_cell.length_b   1.000
_cell.length_c   1.000
_cell.angle_alpha   90.00
_cell.angle_beta   90.00
_cell.angle_gamma   90.00
#
_symmetry.space_group_name_H-M   'P 1'
#
loop_
_entity.id
_entity.type
_entity.pdbx_description
1 polymer ?
#
loop_
_entity_poly.entity_id
_entity_poly.type
_entity_poly.pdbx_seq_one_letter_code
_entity_poly.pdbx_strand_id
1 'polypeptide(L)' 'MNTKFKKGMKTRKAVLGANYLNAVKKNITKFDKKFQQFITEYVWENVWSNDNLTKRERSILHWLYWHLKEI' A
#
# COMPACT_ATOMS: atom_id res chain seq x y z
N MET A 1 -17.61 -7.04 9.41
CA MET A 1 -16.72 -6.32 8.46
C MET A 1 -15.35 -6.17 9.09
N ASN A 2 -14.30 -6.76 8.49
CA ASN A 2 -12.95 -6.87 9.05
C ASN A 2 -12.33 -5.49 9.38
N THR A 3 -11.98 -5.26 10.64
CA THR A 3 -11.36 -4.02 11.14
C THR A 3 -10.01 -3.74 10.48
N LYS A 4 -9.24 -4.81 10.19
CA LYS A 4 -7.94 -4.74 9.50
C LYS A 4 -8.04 -4.19 8.07
N PHE A 5 -9.07 -4.59 7.32
CA PHE A 5 -9.30 -4.10 5.96
C PHE A 5 -9.54 -2.58 5.94
N LYS A 6 -10.34 -2.05 6.88
CA LYS A 6 -10.62 -0.60 6.96
C LYS A 6 -9.36 0.19 7.30
N LYS A 7 -8.53 -0.29 8.23
CA LYS A 7 -7.26 0.35 8.62
C LYS A 7 -6.27 0.34 7.45
N GLY A 8 -6.08 -0.81 6.80
CA GLY A 8 -5.24 -0.94 5.60
C GLY A 8 -5.69 -0.03 4.45
N MET A 9 -6.99 0.08 4.18
CA MET A 9 -7.51 1.00 3.15
C MET A 9 -7.25 2.48 3.47
N LYS A 10 -7.34 2.88 4.75
CA LYS A 10 -7.05 4.27 5.16
C LYS A 10 -5.59 4.61 4.92
N THR A 11 -4.67 3.74 5.33
CA THR A 11 -3.22 3.90 5.10
C THR A 11 -2.91 3.89 3.60
N ARG A 12 -3.48 2.94 2.84
CA ARG A 12 -3.31 2.83 1.39
C ARG A 12 -3.75 4.10 0.65
N LYS A 13 -4.87 4.71 1.06
CA LYS A 13 -5.36 5.97 0.49
C LYS A 13 -4.46 7.17 0.83
N ALA A 14 -3.88 7.20 2.03
CA ALA A 14 -2.99 8.27 2.45
C ALA A 14 -1.62 8.25 1.75
N VAL A 15 -1.11 7.05 1.40
CA VAL A 15 0.21 6.90 0.76
C VAL A 15 0.14 6.98 -0.76
N LEU A 16 -0.80 6.27 -1.41
CA LEU A 16 -0.86 6.20 -2.87
C LEU A 16 -1.70 7.32 -3.50
N GLY A 17 -2.49 8.04 -2.70
CA GLY A 17 -3.43 9.04 -3.19
C GLY A 17 -4.67 8.45 -3.88
N ALA A 18 -5.71 9.27 -4.00
CA ALA A 18 -7.00 8.84 -4.57
C ALA A 18 -6.92 8.47 -6.07
N ASN A 19 -6.03 9.13 -6.82
CA ASN A 19 -5.89 8.95 -8.26
C ASN A 19 -5.37 7.55 -8.61
N TYR A 20 -4.36 7.05 -7.88
CA TYR A 20 -3.82 5.71 -8.09
C TYR A 20 -4.85 4.61 -7.73
N LEU A 21 -5.60 4.79 -6.65
CA LEU A 21 -6.65 3.84 -6.27
C LEU A 21 -7.77 3.73 -7.31
N ASN A 22 -8.12 4.83 -7.97
CA ASN A 22 -9.12 4.81 -9.03
C ASN A 22 -8.60 4.10 -10.29
N ALA A 23 -7.32 4.28 -10.64
CA ALA A 23 -6.69 3.53 -11.74
C ALA A 23 -6.64 2.03 -11.46
N VAL A 24 -6.25 1.64 -10.24
CA VAL A 24 -6.22 0.23 -9.82
C VAL A 24 -7.63 -0.37 -9.84
N LYS A 25 -8.65 0.35 -9.36
CA LYS A 25 -10.04 -0.12 -9.42
C LYS A 25 -10.54 -0.36 -10.84
N LYS A 26 -10.09 0.42 -11.83
CA LYS A 26 -10.48 0.26 -13.23
C LYS A 26 -9.90 -1.01 -13.87
N ASN A 27 -8.75 -1.49 -13.40
CA ASN A 27 -8.07 -2.67 -13.95
C ASN A 27 -8.21 -3.94 -13.11
N ILE A 28 -8.96 -3.92 -12.00
CA ILE A 28 -9.15 -5.12 -11.16
C ILE A 28 -10.08 -6.11 -11.87
N THR A 29 -9.55 -7.30 -12.18
CA THR A 29 -10.36 -8.43 -12.62
C THR A 29 -10.91 -9.22 -11.42
N LYS A 30 -11.86 -10.13 -11.68
CA LYS A 30 -12.47 -10.96 -10.63
C LYS A 30 -11.46 -11.88 -9.93
N PHE A 31 -10.38 -12.24 -10.62
CA PHE A 31 -9.24 -13.01 -10.09
C PHE A 31 -8.40 -12.14 -9.13
N ASP A 32 -8.12 -10.91 -9.52
CA ASP A 32 -7.31 -9.97 -8.72
C ASP A 32 -8.01 -9.53 -7.43
N LYS A 33 -9.34 -9.65 -7.36
CA LYS A 33 -10.15 -9.17 -6.23
C LYS A 33 -9.73 -9.78 -4.89
N LYS A 34 -9.50 -11.09 -4.85
CA LYS A 34 -9.05 -11.80 -3.64
C LYS A 34 -7.62 -11.40 -3.27
N PHE A 35 -6.77 -11.24 -4.28
CA PHE A 35 -5.37 -10.82 -4.07
C PHE A 35 -5.25 -9.38 -3.57
N GLN A 36 -6.05 -8.46 -4.12
CA GLN A 36 -6.13 -7.07 -3.66
C GLN A 36 -6.66 -6.95 -2.24
N GLN A 37 -7.62 -7.81 -1.86
CA GLN A 37 -8.09 -7.90 -0.49
C GLN A 37 -6.98 -8.39 0.44
N PHE A 38 -6.27 -9.46 0.07
CA PHE A 38 -5.14 -9.98 0.84
C PHE A 38 -4.03 -8.93 1.04
N ILE A 39 -3.59 -8.25 -0.02
CA ILE A 39 -2.59 -7.17 0.07
C ILE A 39 -3.08 -6.03 0.97
N THR A 40 -4.35 -5.66 0.87
CA THR A 40 -4.94 -4.59 1.70
C THR A 40 -5.00 -4.96 3.18
N GLU A 41 -5.28 -6.23 3.50
CA GLU A 41 -5.37 -6.69 4.89
C GLU A 41 -4.00 -7.01 5.50
N TYR A 42 -3.05 -7.56 4.74
CA TYR A 42 -1.76 -7.99 5.28
C TYR A 42 -0.66 -6.96 5.08
N VAL A 43 -0.47 -6.43 3.87
CA VAL A 43 0.66 -5.54 3.56
C VAL A 43 0.40 -4.13 4.06
N TRP A 44 -0.79 -3.58 3.79
CA TRP A 44 -1.10 -2.21 4.20
C TRP A 44 -1.35 -2.08 5.71
N GLU A 45 -1.83 -3.14 6.35
CA GLU A 45 -1.97 -3.17 7.81
C GLU A 45 -0.63 -3.48 8.49
N ASN A 46 0.07 -4.56 8.14
CA ASN A 46 1.27 -4.96 8.89
C ASN A 46 2.57 -4.30 8.44
N VAL A 47 2.76 -3.95 7.15
CA VAL A 47 4.04 -3.39 6.68
C VAL A 47 4.01 -1.87 6.73
N TRP A 48 2.88 -1.28 6.28
CA TRP A 48 2.71 0.17 6.21
C TRP A 48 2.09 0.80 7.45
N SER A 49 1.38 0.04 8.29
CA SER A 49 0.88 0.55 9.58
C SER A 49 1.71 0.07 10.80
N ASN A 50 2.91 -0.49 10.55
CA ASN A 50 3.88 -0.76 11.61
C ASN A 50 4.55 0.54 12.06
N ASP A 51 4.62 0.78 13.36
CA ASP A 51 5.23 1.98 13.95
C ASP A 51 6.77 1.86 14.06
N ASN A 52 7.35 0.69 13.77
CA ASN A 52 8.80 0.47 13.80
C ASN A 52 9.58 1.30 12.77
N LEU A 53 8.91 1.79 11.72
CA LEU A 53 9.51 2.65 10.71
C LEU A 53 8.66 3.92 10.57
N THR A 54 9.29 5.05 10.83
CA THR A 54 8.72 6.37 10.61
C THR A 54 8.45 6.61 9.11
N LYS A 55 7.54 7.54 8.80
CA LYS A 55 7.30 7.95 7.40
C LYS A 55 8.58 8.40 6.70
N ARG A 56 9.49 9.05 7.42
CA ARG A 56 10.77 9.54 6.89
C ARG A 56 11.67 8.38 6.44
N GLU A 57 11.82 7.35 7.27
CA GLU A 57 12.63 6.18 6.94
C GLU A 57 12.08 5.43 5.72
N ARG A 58 10.76 5.31 5.61
CA ARG A 58 10.12 4.72 4.42
C ARG A 58 10.35 5.54 3.15
N SER A 59 10.30 6.87 3.24
CA SER A 59 10.63 7.74 2.10
C SER A 59 12.10 7.65 1.70
N ILE A 60 13.02 7.56 2.67
CA ILE A 60 14.45 7.36 2.40
C ILE A 60 14.67 6.01 1.71
N LEU A 61 14.10 4.91 2.23
CA LEU A 61 14.22 3.59 1.61
C LEU A 61 13.63 3.54 0.20
N HIS A 62 12.48 4.18 -0.02
CA HIS A 62 11.88 4.26 -1.35
C HIS A 62 12.77 5.04 -2.32
N TRP A 63 13.32 6.17 -1.87
CA TRP A 63 14.26 6.97 -2.65
C TRP A 63 15.54 6.18 -2.96
N LEU A 64 16.14 5.52 -1.97
CA LEU A 64 17.33 4.68 -2.12
C LEU A 64 17.10 3.54 -3.12
N TYR A 65 15.95 2.89 -3.05
CA TYR A 65 15.58 1.84 -4.00
C TYR A 65 15.52 2.36 -5.44
N TRP A 66 14.92 3.54 -5.65
CA TRP A 66 14.88 4.16 -6.98
C TRP A 66 16.27 4.58 -7.46
N HIS A 67 17.11 5.12 -6.56
CA HIS A 67 18.43 5.62 -6.92
C HIS A 67 19.44 4.48 -7.19
N LEU A 68 19.34 3.35 -6.49
CA LEU A 68 20.18 2.17 -6.73
C LEU A 68 19.78 1.38 -7.98
N LYS A 69 18.58 1.60 -8.53
CA LYS A 69 18.08 0.96 -9.75
C LYS A 69 18.51 1.69 -11.03
N GLU A 70 19.03 2.91 -10.92
CA GLU A 70 19.50 3.75 -12.03
C GLU A 70 21.04 3.77 -12.15
N ILE A 71 21.73 2.84 -11.48
CA ILE A 71 23.17 2.52 -11.66
C ILE A 71 23.25 1.12 -12.26
#